data_AF-A0A535DE02-F1
#
_entry.id   AF-A0A535DE02-F1
#
_cell.length_a   1.000
_cell.length_b   1.000
_cell.length_c   1.000
_cell.angle_alpha   90.00
_cell.angle_beta   90.00
_cell.angle_gamma   90.00
#
_symmetry.space_group_name_H-M   'P 1'
#
loop_
_entity.id
_entity.type
_entity.pdbx_description
1 polymer ?
#
loop_
_entity_poly.entity_id
_entity_poly.type
_entity_poly.pdbx_seq_one_letter_code
_entity_poly.pdbx_strand_id
1 'polypeptide(L)'
;MPSRVVQMRVLGRRPELVALASVVIGAAIVIGKLTVGLLTGSLGIISEAVHSLLDLAASGFTLVAVRTARKPADKEHPYGHGRAENLAAFAEGVLLLITAAGIAYQAVHRLTAGGAAVNAAGYAFVLLVVTLLIELGRAAVLRRVGREADSDALLADATNRWSDVLATIGVLAGLAGVRMGLAWADSVAALLVAVIIARAAAVLAWRSGDILIDRAPADAEPKLRAAIEGVNGVREVRSVRVRRSGPNLLGDASIATARMLPLEAAGGLVDDVKQAARAALPELELTVLVEGQSQPSDLVERIHAAAARNGGVRDLHNVTVERESDGSLHLTMHAKLPGDMTLAAASQASSRLERTLRTELPDATRIDIHLEPMEPVVVRGQDVTQRRAQLAERMREVVESHPAVKRCVDVELSDRHNRIHAHVVAELAGDVSLEQAHQVETELEERIRRALPEVHEVTARATA
;
A
#
# COMPACT_ATOMS: atom_id res chain seq x y z
N MET A 1 50.61 -10.31 -16.50
CA MET A 1 49.25 -10.71 -16.08
C MET A 1 48.24 -9.53 -15.86
N PRO A 2 48.26 -8.40 -16.61
CA PRO A 2 47.19 -7.38 -16.51
C PRO A 2 46.00 -7.59 -17.47
N SER A 3 46.09 -8.50 -18.45
CA SER A 3 45.08 -8.66 -19.51
C SER A 3 43.76 -9.30 -19.04
N ARG A 4 43.82 -10.22 -18.08
CA ARG A 4 42.63 -10.91 -17.55
C ARG A 4 41.69 -9.98 -16.77
N VAL A 5 42.24 -9.07 -15.97
CA VAL A 5 41.45 -8.14 -15.15
C VAL A 5 40.74 -7.07 -16.02
N VAL A 6 41.39 -6.64 -17.10
CA VAL A 6 40.81 -5.67 -18.06
C VAL A 6 39.72 -6.30 -18.92
N GLN A 7 39.90 -7.53 -19.42
CA GLN A 7 38.84 -8.25 -20.14
C GLN A 7 37.63 -8.56 -19.25
N MET A 8 37.83 -8.82 -17.96
CA MET A 8 36.76 -9.13 -17.01
C MET A 8 35.88 -7.93 -16.65
N ARG A 9 36.44 -6.70 -16.57
CA ARG A 9 35.64 -5.47 -16.43
C ARG A 9 34.75 -5.16 -17.65
N VAL A 10 35.08 -5.70 -18.83
CA VAL A 10 34.28 -5.53 -20.05
C VAL A 10 33.08 -6.49 -20.09
N LEU A 11 33.20 -7.70 -19.53
CA LEU A 11 32.10 -8.67 -19.42
C LEU A 11 31.01 -8.19 -18.45
N GLY A 12 31.39 -7.53 -17.36
CA GLY A 12 30.43 -6.85 -16.47
C GLY A 12 29.68 -5.66 -17.10
N ARG A 13 30.20 -5.11 -18.21
CA ARG A 13 29.55 -4.03 -18.98
C ARG A 13 28.60 -4.51 -20.07
N ARG A 14 28.55 -5.81 -20.38
CA ARG A 14 27.69 -6.41 -21.44
C ARG A 14 27.11 -7.77 -21.02
N PRO A 15 26.22 -7.81 -20.02
CA PRO A 15 25.60 -9.05 -19.53
C PRO A 15 24.83 -9.82 -20.63
N GLU A 16 24.31 -9.11 -21.62
CA GLU A 16 23.58 -9.68 -22.76
C GLU A 16 24.44 -10.61 -23.63
N LEU A 17 25.71 -10.27 -23.86
CA LEU A 17 26.63 -11.13 -24.63
C LEU A 17 27.00 -12.40 -23.87
N VAL A 18 27.13 -12.29 -22.53
CA VAL A 18 27.36 -13.44 -21.66
C VAL A 18 26.15 -14.36 -21.65
N ALA A 19 24.94 -13.81 -21.56
CA ALA A 19 23.69 -14.57 -21.63
C ALA A 19 23.52 -15.26 -23.00
N LEU A 20 23.77 -14.57 -24.11
CA LEU A 20 23.68 -15.15 -25.46
C LEU A 20 24.70 -16.28 -25.66
N ALA A 21 25.95 -16.07 -25.23
CA ALA A 21 26.97 -17.12 -25.28
C ALA A 21 26.58 -18.33 -24.41
N SER A 22 25.98 -18.09 -23.24
CA SER A 22 25.45 -19.11 -22.34
C SER A 22 24.37 -19.97 -23.02
N VAL A 23 23.45 -19.33 -23.76
CA VAL A 23 22.39 -20.01 -24.53
C VAL A 23 22.96 -20.87 -25.65
N VAL A 24 23.91 -20.34 -26.43
CA VAL A 24 24.54 -21.09 -27.54
C VAL A 24 25.31 -22.30 -27.02
N ILE A 25 26.06 -22.14 -25.94
CA ILE A 25 26.78 -23.25 -25.28
C ILE A 25 25.78 -24.29 -24.78
N GLY A 26 24.70 -23.86 -24.11
CA GLY A 26 23.64 -24.75 -23.62
C GLY A 26 22.99 -25.56 -24.75
N ALA A 27 22.67 -24.92 -25.88
CA ALA A 27 22.11 -25.60 -27.04
C ALA A 27 23.06 -26.66 -27.62
N ALA A 28 24.36 -26.35 -27.73
CA ALA A 28 25.37 -27.31 -28.20
C ALA A 28 25.50 -28.51 -27.26
N ILE A 29 25.47 -28.28 -25.94
CA ILE A 29 25.49 -29.34 -24.92
C ILE A 29 24.27 -30.24 -25.04
N VAL A 30 23.07 -29.67 -25.17
CA VAL A 30 21.81 -30.42 -25.32
C VAL A 30 21.86 -31.32 -26.54
N ILE A 31 22.29 -30.80 -27.69
CA ILE A 31 22.43 -31.59 -28.92
C ILE A 31 23.43 -32.73 -28.70
N GLY A 32 24.60 -32.44 -28.14
CA GLY A 32 25.62 -33.45 -27.85
C GLY A 32 25.09 -34.58 -26.95
N LYS A 33 24.43 -34.22 -25.84
CA LYS A 33 23.83 -35.19 -24.90
C LYS A 33 22.72 -35.99 -25.53
N LEU A 34 21.82 -35.38 -26.32
CA LEU A 34 20.76 -36.12 -27.02
C LEU A 34 21.35 -37.12 -28.02
N THR A 35 22.32 -36.69 -28.84
CA THR A 35 22.96 -37.59 -29.81
C THR A 35 23.65 -38.76 -29.12
N VAL A 36 24.50 -38.49 -28.11
CA VAL A 36 25.21 -39.55 -27.39
C VAL A 36 24.26 -40.41 -26.56
N GLY A 37 23.25 -39.84 -25.92
CA GLY A 37 22.26 -40.57 -25.14
C GLY A 37 21.47 -41.57 -26.01
N LEU A 38 21.05 -41.15 -27.21
CA LEU A 38 20.38 -42.03 -28.17
C LEU A 38 21.32 -43.12 -28.71
N LEU A 39 22.57 -42.77 -29.06
CA LEU A 39 23.55 -43.74 -29.57
C LEU A 39 23.96 -44.79 -28.52
N THR A 40 24.01 -44.40 -27.25
CA THR A 40 24.38 -45.29 -26.14
C THR A 40 23.21 -46.03 -25.54
N GLY A 41 21.98 -45.56 -25.77
CA GLY A 41 20.78 -46.04 -25.09
C GLY A 41 20.71 -45.65 -23.61
N SER A 42 21.61 -44.80 -23.11
CA SER A 42 21.66 -44.37 -21.70
C SER A 42 20.46 -43.51 -21.35
N LEU A 43 19.62 -43.99 -20.43
CA LEU A 43 18.50 -43.22 -19.92
C LEU A 43 18.98 -42.06 -19.07
N GLY A 44 20.10 -42.21 -18.33
CA GLY A 44 20.68 -41.13 -17.53
C GLY A 44 21.05 -39.93 -18.39
N ILE A 45 21.79 -40.16 -19.48
CA ILE A 45 22.20 -39.09 -20.41
C ILE A 45 20.98 -38.46 -21.09
N ILE A 46 20.01 -39.28 -21.54
CA ILE A 46 18.78 -38.77 -22.16
C ILE A 46 17.98 -37.90 -21.17
N SER A 47 17.86 -38.33 -19.91
CA SER A 47 17.15 -37.60 -18.86
C SER A 47 17.75 -36.22 -18.63
N GLU A 48 19.08 -36.16 -18.53
CA GLU A 48 19.82 -34.92 -18.38
C GLU A 48 19.69 -34.02 -19.63
N ALA A 49 19.70 -34.61 -20.83
CA ALA A 49 19.54 -33.87 -22.08
C ALA A 49 18.15 -33.25 -22.22
N VAL A 50 17.10 -34.01 -21.89
CA VAL A 50 15.71 -33.53 -21.93
C VAL A 50 15.49 -32.43 -20.89
N HIS A 51 16.05 -32.58 -19.68
CA HIS A 51 16.00 -31.52 -18.68
C HIS A 51 16.65 -30.23 -19.18
N SER A 52 17.89 -30.30 -19.67
CA SER A 52 18.59 -29.12 -20.21
C SER A 52 17.87 -28.50 -21.43
N LEU A 53 17.20 -29.31 -22.25
CA LEU A 53 16.38 -28.82 -23.37
C LEU A 53 15.18 -28.03 -22.88
N LEU A 54 14.46 -28.56 -21.88
CA LEU A 54 13.29 -27.88 -21.31
C LEU A 54 13.68 -26.59 -20.60
N ASP A 55 14.78 -26.59 -19.85
CA ASP A 55 15.32 -25.37 -19.23
C ASP A 55 15.67 -24.29 -20.27
N LEU A 56 16.23 -24.69 -21.42
CA LEU A 56 16.54 -23.77 -22.52
C LEU A 56 15.27 -23.20 -23.14
N ALA A 57 14.27 -24.05 -23.41
CA ALA A 57 12.98 -23.63 -23.94
C ALA A 57 12.23 -22.71 -22.95
N ALA A 58 12.24 -23.07 -21.66
CA ALA A 58 11.64 -22.31 -20.60
C ALA A 58 12.30 -20.95 -20.43
N SER A 59 13.63 -20.86 -20.51
CA SER A 59 14.35 -19.57 -20.51
C SER A 59 13.87 -18.65 -21.65
N GLY A 60 13.62 -19.21 -22.84
CA GLY A 60 13.05 -18.47 -23.97
C GLY A 60 11.61 -18.01 -23.71
N PHE A 61 10.77 -18.88 -23.15
CA PHE A 61 9.39 -18.54 -22.79
C PHE A 61 9.33 -17.48 -21.68
N THR A 62 10.15 -17.62 -20.64
CA THR A 62 10.30 -16.68 -19.54
C THR A 62 10.74 -15.31 -20.04
N LEU A 63 11.62 -15.22 -21.04
CA LEU A 63 11.96 -13.93 -21.65
C LEU A 63 10.74 -13.23 -22.29
N VAL A 64 9.88 -13.99 -22.97
CA VAL A 64 8.63 -13.46 -23.54
C VAL A 64 7.66 -13.07 -22.42
N ALA A 65 7.56 -13.88 -21.37
CA ALA A 65 6.70 -13.62 -20.21
C ALA A 65 7.13 -12.36 -19.46
N VAL A 66 8.42 -12.15 -19.21
CA VAL A 66 8.98 -10.94 -18.58
C VAL A 66 8.73 -9.71 -19.45
N ARG A 67 8.93 -9.81 -20.77
CA ARG A 67 8.60 -8.71 -21.69
C ARG A 67 7.11 -8.36 -21.66
N THR A 68 6.25 -9.37 -21.53
CA THR A 68 4.80 -9.18 -21.39
C THR A 68 4.46 -8.57 -20.04
N ALA A 69 5.07 -9.05 -18.95
CA ALA A 69 4.84 -8.59 -17.59
C ALA A 69 5.20 -7.11 -17.38
N ARG A 70 6.18 -6.60 -18.13
CA ARG A 70 6.59 -5.19 -18.10
C ARG A 70 5.67 -4.26 -18.89
N LYS A 71 4.67 -4.77 -19.61
CA LYS A 71 3.69 -3.92 -20.29
C LYS A 71 2.83 -3.18 -19.25
N PRO A 72 2.57 -1.88 -19.44
CA PRO A 72 1.69 -1.13 -18.55
C PRO A 72 0.26 -1.70 -18.57
N ALA A 73 -0.57 -1.23 -17.63
CA ALA A 73 -1.99 -1.53 -17.62
C ALA A 73 -2.68 -1.10 -18.92
N ASP A 74 -3.59 -1.94 -19.42
CA ASP A 74 -4.43 -1.64 -20.58
C ASP A 74 -5.91 -1.91 -20.25
N LYS A 75 -6.79 -1.79 -21.25
CA LYS A 75 -8.24 -1.95 -21.05
C LYS A 75 -8.64 -3.37 -20.68
N GLU A 76 -7.90 -4.38 -21.15
CA GLU A 76 -8.18 -5.79 -20.85
C GLU A 76 -7.51 -6.21 -19.53
N HIS A 77 -6.43 -5.53 -19.15
CA HIS A 77 -5.63 -5.78 -17.94
C HIS A 77 -5.44 -4.48 -17.13
N PRO A 78 -6.47 -4.03 -16.37
CA PRO A 78 -6.40 -2.77 -15.61
C PRO A 78 -5.34 -2.74 -14.52
N TYR A 79 -4.94 -3.92 -14.01
CA TYR A 79 -3.87 -4.07 -13.01
C TYR A 79 -2.50 -4.41 -13.65
N GLY A 80 -2.40 -4.32 -14.97
CA GLY A 80 -1.19 -4.67 -15.72
C GLY A 80 -0.99 -6.17 -15.93
N HIS A 81 0.17 -6.50 -16.50
CA HIS A 81 0.49 -7.84 -16.98
C HIS A 81 1.42 -8.63 -16.05
N GLY A 82 1.70 -8.12 -14.85
CA GLY A 82 2.70 -8.67 -13.93
C GLY A 82 2.54 -10.16 -13.61
N ARG A 83 1.30 -10.69 -13.68
CA ARG A 83 1.01 -12.12 -13.47
C ARG A 83 1.52 -13.05 -14.58
N ALA A 84 1.84 -12.54 -15.76
CA ALA A 84 2.34 -13.35 -16.88
C ALA A 84 3.63 -14.09 -16.53
N GLU A 85 4.51 -13.48 -15.73
CA GLU A 85 5.75 -14.09 -15.26
C GLU A 85 5.49 -15.28 -14.32
N ASN A 86 4.58 -15.10 -13.35
CA ASN A 86 4.21 -16.17 -12.41
C ASN A 86 3.51 -17.33 -13.12
N LEU A 87 2.66 -17.03 -14.11
CA LEU A 87 2.00 -18.05 -14.93
C LEU A 87 3.02 -18.86 -15.74
N ALA A 88 4.05 -18.20 -16.29
CA ALA A 88 5.11 -18.86 -17.02
C ALA A 88 5.93 -19.79 -16.13
N ALA A 89 6.36 -19.30 -14.95
CA ALA A 89 7.08 -20.11 -13.97
C ALA A 89 6.25 -21.30 -13.45
N PHE A 90 4.94 -21.11 -13.27
CA PHE A 90 4.03 -22.19 -12.90
C PHE A 90 3.93 -23.26 -14.00
N ALA A 91 3.72 -22.84 -15.26
CA ALA A 91 3.65 -23.74 -16.41
C ALA A 91 4.96 -24.52 -16.61
N GLU A 92 6.11 -23.87 -16.43
CA GLU A 92 7.43 -24.49 -16.44
C GLU A 92 7.56 -25.57 -15.36
N GLY A 93 7.20 -25.25 -14.11
CA GLY A 93 7.22 -26.22 -13.01
C GLY A 93 6.34 -27.44 -13.28
N VAL A 94 5.13 -27.24 -13.84
CA VAL A 94 4.23 -28.35 -14.22
C VAL A 94 4.83 -29.20 -15.34
N LEU A 95 5.40 -28.58 -16.37
CA LEU A 95 6.03 -29.29 -17.48
C LEU A 95 7.21 -30.15 -17.00
N LEU A 96 8.06 -29.60 -16.14
CA LEU A 96 9.19 -30.33 -15.55
C LEU A 96 8.73 -31.50 -14.68
N LEU A 97 7.64 -31.36 -13.93
CA LEU A 97 7.05 -32.46 -13.15
C LEU A 97 6.57 -33.60 -14.06
N ILE A 98 5.89 -33.28 -15.16
CA ILE A 98 5.43 -34.28 -16.15
C ILE A 98 6.65 -35.01 -16.74
N THR A 99 7.70 -34.28 -17.11
CA THR A 99 8.93 -34.87 -17.63
C THR A 99 9.63 -35.76 -16.61
N ALA A 100 9.76 -35.31 -15.37
CA ALA A 100 10.37 -36.11 -14.30
C ALA A 100 9.58 -37.40 -14.04
N ALA A 101 8.25 -37.34 -14.06
CA ALA A 101 7.40 -38.53 -13.94
C ALA A 101 7.60 -39.50 -15.12
N GLY A 102 7.71 -38.99 -16.35
CA GLY A 102 8.02 -39.78 -17.54
C GLY A 102 9.37 -40.49 -17.45
N ILE A 103 10.42 -39.77 -17.03
CA ILE A 103 11.75 -40.33 -16.80
C ILE A 103 11.71 -41.41 -15.72
N ALA A 104 11.07 -41.12 -14.58
CA ALA A 104 10.94 -42.06 -13.47
C ALA A 104 10.21 -43.34 -13.90
N TYR A 105 9.11 -43.22 -14.65
CA TYR A 105 8.38 -44.35 -15.21
C TYR A 105 9.27 -45.22 -16.11
N GLN A 106 10.01 -44.60 -17.04
CA GLN A 106 10.93 -45.33 -17.92
C GLN A 106 12.08 -45.99 -17.14
N ALA A 107 12.62 -45.32 -16.13
CA ALA A 107 13.69 -45.86 -15.28
C ALA A 107 13.21 -47.09 -14.50
N VAL A 108 12.04 -47.00 -13.85
CA VAL A 108 11.43 -48.12 -13.13
C VAL A 108 11.11 -49.26 -14.08
N HIS A 109 10.53 -48.96 -15.25
CA HIS A 109 10.22 -49.99 -16.24
C HIS A 109 11.47 -50.74 -16.71
N ARG A 110 12.57 -50.03 -17.00
CA ARG A 110 13.87 -50.65 -17.37
C ARG A 110 14.46 -51.50 -16.24
N LEU A 111 14.30 -51.09 -14.98
CA LEU A 111 14.74 -51.88 -13.82
C LEU A 111 13.93 -53.17 -13.67
N THR A 112 12.62 -53.13 -13.88
CA THR A 112 11.74 -54.31 -13.72
C THR A 112 11.73 -55.25 -14.92
N ALA A 113 11.93 -54.74 -16.14
CA ALA A 113 11.80 -55.52 -17.37
C ALA A 113 13.13 -56.18 -17.83
N GLY A 114 14.20 -56.10 -17.04
CA GLY A 114 15.47 -56.80 -17.33
C GLY A 114 16.53 -55.99 -18.09
N GLY A 115 16.46 -54.65 -18.07
CA GLY A 115 17.52 -53.74 -18.53
C GLY A 115 17.64 -53.61 -20.06
N ALA A 116 17.50 -52.39 -20.58
CA ALA A 116 17.96 -52.09 -21.93
C ALA A 116 19.50 -52.11 -21.97
N ALA A 117 20.09 -52.65 -23.03
CA ALA A 117 21.54 -52.66 -23.18
C ALA A 117 22.06 -51.21 -23.33
N VAL A 118 22.77 -50.72 -22.31
CA VAL A 118 23.44 -49.42 -22.34
C VAL A 118 24.88 -49.63 -22.82
N ASN A 119 25.23 -49.00 -23.93
CA ASN A 119 26.60 -49.01 -24.43
C ASN A 119 27.41 -47.91 -23.74
N ALA A 120 28.16 -48.28 -22.70
CA ALA A 120 29.08 -47.39 -21.97
C ALA A 120 30.35 -47.08 -22.77
N ALA A 121 30.18 -46.50 -23.96
CA ALA A 121 31.26 -46.17 -24.86
C ALA A 121 32.12 -45.01 -24.33
N GLY A 122 33.42 -45.02 -24.63
CA GLY A 122 34.37 -44.01 -24.14
C GLY A 122 34.00 -42.57 -24.52
N TYR A 123 33.38 -42.37 -25.69
CA TYR A 123 32.93 -41.05 -26.13
C TYR A 123 31.82 -40.46 -25.23
N ALA A 124 31.03 -41.29 -24.56
CA ALA A 124 29.99 -40.83 -23.64
C ALA A 124 30.59 -40.27 -22.35
N PHE A 125 31.64 -40.92 -21.81
CA PHE A 125 32.40 -40.37 -20.68
C PHE A 125 33.09 -39.06 -21.05
N VAL A 126 33.71 -38.99 -22.23
CA VAL A 126 34.35 -37.76 -22.71
C VAL A 126 33.33 -36.62 -22.79
N LEU A 127 32.15 -36.86 -23.37
CA LEU A 127 31.09 -35.85 -23.45
C LEU A 127 30.66 -35.38 -22.06
N LEU A 128 30.38 -36.30 -21.13
CA LEU A 128 29.91 -35.95 -19.78
C LEU A 128 30.98 -35.18 -18.99
N VAL A 129 32.26 -35.57 -19.09
CA VAL A 129 33.36 -34.84 -18.45
C VAL A 129 33.53 -33.45 -19.05
N VAL A 130 33.49 -33.32 -20.37
CA VAL A 130 33.59 -32.01 -21.04
C VAL A 130 32.41 -31.12 -20.63
N THR A 131 31.19 -31.66 -20.64
CA THR A 131 30.00 -30.95 -20.18
C THR A 131 30.14 -30.50 -18.74
N LEU A 132 30.54 -31.39 -17.85
CA LEU A 132 30.73 -31.11 -16.42
C LEU A 132 31.71 -29.95 -16.21
N LEU A 133 32.83 -29.93 -16.93
CA LEU A 133 33.82 -28.85 -16.87
C LEU A 133 33.25 -27.52 -17.41
N ILE A 134 32.48 -27.57 -18.49
CA ILE A 134 31.83 -26.36 -19.04
C ILE A 134 30.80 -25.81 -18.06
N GLU A 135 29.93 -26.65 -17.48
CA GLU A 135 28.90 -26.21 -16.53
C GLU A 135 29.50 -25.68 -15.23
N LEU A 136 30.54 -26.34 -14.70
CA LEU A 136 31.30 -25.82 -13.56
C LEU A 136 31.93 -24.46 -13.86
N GLY A 137 32.53 -24.31 -15.04
CA GLY A 137 33.10 -23.05 -15.52
C GLY A 137 32.04 -21.95 -15.61
N ARG A 138 30.89 -22.23 -16.21
CA ARG A 138 29.75 -21.30 -16.32
C ARG A 138 29.22 -20.92 -14.95
N ALA A 139 28.95 -21.89 -14.07
CA ALA A 139 28.47 -21.65 -12.71
C ALA A 139 29.43 -20.75 -11.91
N ALA A 140 30.74 -20.98 -12.02
CA ALA A 140 31.75 -20.17 -11.36
C ALA A 140 31.80 -18.74 -11.91
N VAL A 141 31.72 -18.56 -13.24
CA VAL A 141 31.68 -17.24 -13.87
C VAL A 141 30.40 -16.49 -13.49
N LEU A 142 29.23 -17.10 -13.65
CA LEU A 142 27.93 -16.53 -13.29
C LEU A 142 27.89 -16.11 -11.83
N ARG A 143 28.40 -16.94 -10.91
CA ARG A 143 28.43 -16.62 -9.47
C ARG A 143 29.38 -15.49 -9.11
N ARG A 144 30.52 -15.37 -9.80
CA ARG A 144 31.45 -14.25 -9.60
C ARG A 144 30.87 -12.95 -10.16
N VAL A 145 30.41 -12.95 -11.40
CA VAL A 145 29.81 -11.78 -12.04
C VAL A 145 28.54 -11.35 -11.31
N GLY A 146 27.69 -12.30 -10.89
CA GLY A 146 26.47 -12.01 -10.13
C GLY A 146 26.74 -11.32 -8.79
N ARG A 147 27.84 -11.65 -8.10
CA ARG A 147 28.25 -10.94 -6.87
C ARG A 147 28.84 -9.55 -7.14
N GLU A 148 29.63 -9.41 -8.20
CA GLU A 148 30.23 -8.13 -8.57
C GLU A 148 29.20 -7.13 -9.11
N ALA A 149 28.15 -7.63 -9.76
CA ALA A 149 27.08 -6.84 -10.36
C ALA A 149 25.81 -6.75 -9.49
N ASP A 150 25.84 -7.29 -8.26
CA ASP A 150 24.72 -7.36 -7.32
C ASP A 150 23.42 -7.86 -7.98
N SER A 151 23.54 -8.93 -8.78
CA SER A 151 22.46 -9.43 -9.62
C SER A 151 21.94 -10.78 -9.13
N ASP A 152 20.78 -10.75 -8.48
CA ASP A 152 20.06 -11.94 -8.02
C ASP A 152 19.74 -12.91 -9.16
N ALA A 153 19.44 -12.39 -10.35
CA ALA A 153 19.17 -13.21 -11.53
C ALA A 153 20.38 -14.06 -11.95
N LEU A 154 21.59 -13.48 -11.95
CA LEU A 154 22.82 -14.20 -12.29
C LEU A 154 23.21 -15.21 -11.19
N LEU A 155 22.93 -14.89 -9.92
CA LEU A 155 23.15 -15.79 -8.79
C LEU A 155 22.16 -16.98 -8.80
N ALA A 156 20.92 -16.73 -9.20
CA ALA A 156 19.91 -17.76 -9.38
C ALA A 156 20.29 -18.72 -10.52
N ASP A 157 20.69 -18.20 -11.70
CA ASP A 157 21.14 -19.05 -12.81
C ASP A 157 22.41 -19.83 -12.45
N ALA A 158 23.36 -19.22 -11.73
CA ALA A 158 24.53 -19.93 -11.21
C ALA A 158 24.14 -21.12 -10.30
N THR A 159 23.11 -20.96 -9.48
CA THR A 159 22.60 -22.00 -8.59
C THR A 159 21.90 -23.10 -9.38
N ASN A 160 21.17 -22.75 -10.45
CA ASN A 160 20.60 -23.74 -11.36
C ASN A 160 21.68 -24.62 -12.02
N ARG A 161 22.77 -24.01 -12.51
CA ARG A 161 23.90 -24.75 -13.10
C ARG A 161 24.58 -25.70 -12.11
N TRP A 162 24.57 -25.40 -10.82
CA TRP A 162 25.06 -26.33 -9.81
C TRP A 162 24.19 -27.60 -9.70
N SER A 163 22.88 -27.49 -9.88
CA SER A 163 21.98 -28.64 -9.95
C SER A 163 22.30 -29.50 -11.18
N ASP A 164 22.56 -28.87 -12.34
CA ASP A 164 22.98 -29.57 -13.56
C ASP A 164 24.27 -30.37 -13.32
N VAL A 165 25.28 -29.74 -12.71
CA VAL A 165 26.56 -30.37 -12.35
C VAL A 165 26.37 -31.61 -11.48
N LEU A 166 25.50 -31.53 -10.45
CA LEU A 166 25.20 -32.67 -9.59
C LEU A 166 24.49 -33.80 -10.35
N ALA A 167 23.57 -33.46 -11.25
CA ALA A 167 22.91 -34.42 -12.13
C ALA A 167 23.91 -35.11 -13.06
N THR A 168 24.80 -34.36 -13.73
CA THR A 168 25.85 -34.91 -14.61
C THR A 168 26.77 -35.87 -13.85
N ILE A 169 27.17 -35.53 -12.61
CA ILE A 169 27.99 -36.41 -11.76
C ILE A 169 27.25 -37.72 -11.48
N GLY A 170 25.95 -37.66 -11.16
CA GLY A 170 25.11 -38.84 -10.95
C GLY A 170 25.04 -39.73 -12.19
N VAL A 171 24.84 -39.15 -13.37
CA VAL A 171 24.82 -39.87 -14.66
C VAL A 171 26.20 -40.49 -14.96
N LEU A 172 27.28 -39.75 -14.74
CA LEU A 172 28.64 -40.24 -14.95
C LEU A 172 28.97 -41.42 -14.03
N ALA A 173 28.56 -41.36 -12.76
CA ALA A 173 28.69 -42.47 -11.82
C ALA A 173 27.85 -43.68 -12.25
N GLY A 174 26.61 -43.45 -12.72
CA GLY A 174 25.76 -44.51 -13.28
C GLY A 174 26.39 -45.20 -14.48
N LEU A 175 26.94 -44.43 -15.42
CA LEU A 175 27.62 -44.95 -16.62
C LEU A 175 28.91 -45.70 -16.25
N ALA A 176 29.66 -45.23 -15.26
CA ALA A 176 30.82 -45.94 -14.73
C ALA A 176 30.42 -47.30 -14.13
N GLY A 177 29.29 -47.35 -13.41
CA GLY A 177 28.70 -48.60 -12.92
C GLY A 177 28.35 -49.57 -14.05
N VAL A 178 27.73 -49.08 -15.13
CA VAL A 178 27.46 -49.91 -16.32
C VAL A 178 28.75 -50.46 -16.91
N ARG A 179 29.83 -49.65 -16.98
CA ARG A 179 31.13 -50.08 -17.49
C ARG A 179 31.80 -51.16 -16.62
N MET A 180 31.45 -51.23 -15.34
CA MET A 180 31.86 -52.27 -14.39
C MET A 180 30.95 -53.52 -14.42
N GLY A 181 29.94 -53.55 -15.30
CA GLY A 181 29.02 -54.68 -15.46
C GLY A 181 27.66 -54.52 -14.77
N LEU A 182 27.41 -53.39 -14.10
CA LEU A 182 26.14 -53.12 -13.42
C LEU A 182 25.13 -52.48 -14.39
N ALA A 183 24.43 -53.30 -15.19
CA ALA A 183 23.49 -52.82 -16.21
C ALA A 183 22.35 -51.93 -15.65
N TRP A 184 21.97 -52.11 -14.38
CA TRP A 184 20.92 -51.34 -13.71
C TRP A 184 21.36 -49.93 -13.27
N ALA A 185 22.68 -49.65 -13.21
CA ALA A 185 23.23 -48.43 -12.64
C ALA A 185 22.79 -47.16 -13.37
N ASP A 186 22.66 -47.21 -14.70
CA ASP A 186 22.16 -46.10 -15.52
C ASP A 186 20.70 -45.76 -15.22
N SER A 187 19.86 -46.77 -14.98
CA SER A 187 18.44 -46.54 -14.66
C SER A 187 18.28 -45.96 -13.25
N VAL A 188 19.12 -46.37 -12.30
CA VAL A 188 19.15 -45.75 -10.96
C VAL A 188 19.65 -44.31 -11.03
N ALA A 189 20.67 -44.02 -11.84
CA ALA A 189 21.13 -42.65 -12.06
C ALA A 189 20.03 -41.78 -12.69
N ALA A 190 19.30 -42.29 -13.69
CA ALA A 190 18.15 -41.60 -14.28
C ALA A 190 17.04 -41.33 -13.25
N LEU A 191 16.74 -42.29 -12.37
CA LEU A 191 15.76 -42.12 -11.31
C LEU A 191 16.18 -41.06 -10.29
N LEU A 192 17.47 -41.03 -9.92
CA LEU A 192 18.03 -40.01 -9.04
C LEU A 192 17.89 -38.62 -9.66
N VAL A 193 18.22 -38.47 -10.95
CA VAL A 193 18.03 -37.22 -11.69
C VAL A 193 16.56 -36.81 -11.72
N ALA A 194 15.65 -37.75 -11.98
CA ALA A 194 14.21 -37.49 -11.98
C ALA A 194 13.72 -36.97 -10.62
N VAL A 195 14.20 -37.51 -9.50
CA VAL A 195 13.85 -37.04 -8.15
C VAL A 195 14.35 -35.62 -7.90
N ILE A 196 15.57 -35.30 -8.34
CA ILE A 196 16.14 -33.94 -8.22
C ILE A 196 15.29 -32.94 -9.00
N ILE A 197 14.99 -33.26 -10.27
CA ILE A 197 14.14 -32.42 -11.14
C ILE A 197 12.75 -32.25 -10.53
N ALA A 198 12.11 -33.35 -10.11
CA ALA A 198 10.77 -33.32 -9.53
C ALA A 198 10.69 -32.43 -8.29
N ARG A 199 11.70 -32.50 -7.39
CA ARG A 199 11.75 -31.64 -6.21
C ARG A 199 11.88 -30.17 -6.57
N ALA A 200 12.79 -29.82 -7.49
CA ALA A 200 12.99 -28.45 -7.92
C ALA A 200 11.73 -27.89 -8.60
N ALA A 201 11.14 -28.68 -9.49
CA ALA A 201 9.92 -28.35 -10.21
C ALA A 201 8.70 -28.19 -9.29
N ALA A 202 8.55 -29.06 -8.28
CA ALA A 202 7.48 -28.94 -7.29
C ALA A 202 7.60 -27.65 -6.47
N VAL A 203 8.81 -27.28 -6.04
CA VAL A 203 9.05 -26.02 -5.31
C VAL A 203 8.72 -24.81 -6.19
N LEU A 204 9.13 -24.82 -7.46
CA LEU A 204 8.82 -23.76 -8.42
C LEU A 204 7.31 -23.62 -8.66
N ALA A 205 6.63 -24.75 -8.90
CA ALA A 205 5.18 -24.78 -9.11
C ALA A 205 4.41 -24.30 -7.87
N TRP A 206 4.81 -24.72 -6.67
CA TRP A 206 4.16 -24.27 -5.43
C TRP A 206 4.33 -22.76 -5.20
N ARG A 207 5.55 -22.25 -5.32
CA ARG A 207 5.82 -20.82 -5.13
C ARG A 207 5.09 -19.94 -6.15
N SER A 208 5.09 -20.37 -7.42
CA SER A 208 4.42 -19.62 -8.49
C SER A 208 2.90 -19.72 -8.36
N GLY A 209 2.38 -20.89 -7.99
CA GLY A 209 0.96 -21.13 -7.73
C GLY A 209 0.44 -20.29 -6.56
N ASP A 210 1.20 -20.20 -5.47
CA ASP A 210 0.89 -19.34 -4.32
C ASP A 210 0.68 -17.87 -4.74
N ILE A 211 1.53 -17.36 -5.63
CA ILE A 211 1.39 -15.99 -6.13
C ILE A 211 0.14 -15.83 -7.00
N LEU A 212 -0.20 -16.84 -7.81
CA LEU A 212 -1.40 -16.81 -8.66
C LEU A 212 -2.71 -16.81 -7.87
N ILE A 213 -2.71 -17.38 -6.65
CA ILE A 213 -3.86 -17.38 -5.73
C ILE A 213 -3.82 -16.21 -4.72
N ASP A 214 -3.05 -15.16 -5.02
CA ASP A 214 -2.95 -13.94 -4.21
C ASP A 214 -2.40 -14.14 -2.78
N ARG A 215 -1.47 -15.09 -2.59
CA ARG A 215 -0.79 -15.26 -1.30
C ARG A 215 0.00 -14.02 -0.92
N ALA A 216 -0.24 -13.50 0.28
CA ALA A 216 0.50 -12.39 0.84
C ALA A 216 1.98 -12.77 1.11
N PRO A 217 2.94 -11.88 0.82
CA PRO A 217 4.32 -12.10 1.26
C PRO A 217 4.40 -12.21 2.78
N ALA A 218 5.26 -13.11 3.27
CA ALA A 218 5.55 -13.20 4.70
C ALA A 218 6.02 -11.83 5.20
N ASP A 219 5.44 -11.40 6.31
CA ASP A 219 5.68 -10.11 7.00
C ASP A 219 5.10 -8.85 6.34
N ALA A 220 4.55 -8.90 5.12
CA ALA A 220 4.05 -7.68 4.46
C ALA A 220 2.81 -7.11 5.18
N GLU A 221 1.83 -7.96 5.51
CA GLU A 221 0.63 -7.54 6.24
C GLU A 221 0.95 -6.95 7.63
N PRO A 222 1.70 -7.62 8.53
CA PRO A 222 1.95 -7.06 9.86
C PRO A 222 2.80 -5.78 9.81
N LYS A 223 3.77 -5.67 8.88
CA LYS A 223 4.53 -4.44 8.67
C LYS A 223 3.64 -3.30 8.20
N LEU A 224 2.74 -3.56 7.25
CA LEU A 224 1.83 -2.55 6.75
C LEU A 224 0.84 -2.12 7.85
N ARG A 225 0.25 -3.07 8.58
CA ARG A 225 -0.63 -2.78 9.72
C ARG A 225 0.06 -1.86 10.74
N ALA A 226 1.27 -2.22 11.19
CA ALA A 226 2.01 -1.42 12.15
C ALA A 226 2.35 -0.01 11.63
N ALA A 227 2.66 0.11 10.33
CA ALA A 227 2.91 1.41 9.71
C ALA A 227 1.66 2.29 9.69
N ILE A 228 0.49 1.72 9.40
CA ILE A 228 -0.79 2.45 9.37
C ILE A 228 -1.24 2.84 10.78
N GLU A 229 -1.08 1.95 11.77
CA GLU A 229 -1.42 2.21 13.18
C GLU A 229 -0.61 3.37 13.79
N GLY A 230 0.58 3.65 13.25
CA GLY A 230 1.43 4.77 13.68
C GLY A 230 1.00 6.14 13.16
N VAL A 231 0.01 6.22 12.25
CA VAL A 231 -0.42 7.48 11.64
C VAL A 231 -1.44 8.20 12.54
N ASN A 232 -1.18 9.47 12.85
CA ASN A 232 -2.09 10.29 13.65
C ASN A 232 -3.44 10.46 12.94
N GLY A 233 -4.55 10.30 13.67
CA GLY A 233 -5.91 10.33 13.12
C GLY A 233 -6.47 8.94 12.77
N VAL A 234 -5.63 7.92 12.65
CA VAL A 234 -6.08 6.52 12.58
C VAL A 234 -6.43 6.04 13.99
N ARG A 235 -7.70 5.68 14.22
CA ARG A 235 -8.17 5.13 15.50
C ARG A 235 -8.02 3.61 15.55
N GLU A 236 -8.28 2.95 14.43
CA GLU A 236 -8.25 1.49 14.32
C GLU A 236 -7.95 1.07 12.88
N VAL A 237 -7.18 0.00 12.70
CA VAL A 237 -6.98 -0.64 11.40
C VAL A 237 -7.85 -1.89 11.32
N ARG A 238 -8.97 -1.80 10.61
CA ARG A 238 -9.98 -2.88 10.54
C ARG A 238 -9.54 -4.05 9.68
N SER A 239 -8.98 -3.74 8.51
CA SER A 239 -8.48 -4.79 7.62
C SER A 239 -7.29 -4.29 6.83
N VAL A 240 -6.34 -5.18 6.61
CA VAL A 240 -5.20 -4.99 5.72
C VAL A 240 -5.08 -6.25 4.90
N ARG A 241 -5.00 -6.09 3.58
CA ARG A 241 -4.74 -7.18 2.65
C ARG A 241 -3.60 -6.74 1.75
N VAL A 242 -2.65 -7.64 1.53
CA VAL A 242 -1.53 -7.40 0.62
C VAL A 242 -1.38 -8.60 -0.27
N ARG A 243 -1.20 -8.38 -1.56
CA ARG A 243 -0.92 -9.42 -2.56
C ARG A 243 0.20 -8.99 -3.48
N ARG A 244 0.84 -9.96 -4.12
CA ARG A 244 1.89 -9.73 -5.11
C ARG A 244 1.31 -9.72 -6.53
N SER A 245 1.73 -8.77 -7.35
CA SER A 245 1.43 -8.74 -8.78
C SER A 245 2.72 -8.46 -9.56
N GLY A 246 3.36 -9.55 -10.02
CA GLY A 246 4.71 -9.47 -10.62
C GLY A 246 5.72 -8.90 -9.61
N PRO A 247 6.51 -7.86 -9.98
CA PRO A 247 7.44 -7.23 -9.05
C PRO A 247 6.73 -6.39 -7.98
N ASN A 248 5.52 -5.88 -8.24
CA ASN A 248 4.86 -4.92 -7.38
C ASN A 248 4.02 -5.59 -6.28
N LEU A 249 3.75 -4.85 -5.20
CA LEU A 249 2.78 -5.20 -4.17
C LEU A 249 1.52 -4.36 -4.35
N LEU A 250 0.35 -4.99 -4.25
CA LEU A 250 -0.94 -4.31 -4.21
C LEU A 250 -1.54 -4.52 -2.83
N GLY A 251 -2.05 -3.46 -2.23
CA GLY A 251 -2.68 -3.52 -0.91
C GLY A 251 -4.03 -2.84 -0.86
N ASP A 252 -4.89 -3.36 0.01
CA ASP A 252 -6.12 -2.73 0.45
C ASP A 252 -6.08 -2.56 1.96
N ALA A 253 -6.42 -1.38 2.46
CA ALA A 253 -6.61 -1.14 3.88
C ALA A 253 -7.98 -0.49 4.14
N SER A 254 -8.64 -0.90 5.23
CA SER A 254 -9.76 -0.15 5.81
C SER A 254 -9.35 0.36 7.18
N ILE A 255 -9.49 1.68 7.37
CA ILE A 255 -9.14 2.38 8.60
C ILE A 255 -10.37 3.05 9.21
N ALA A 256 -10.44 3.05 10.54
CA ALA A 256 -11.43 3.78 11.29
C ALA A 256 -10.86 5.12 11.78
N THR A 257 -11.66 6.17 11.71
CA THR A 257 -11.28 7.54 12.08
C THR A 257 -12.38 8.20 12.91
N ALA A 258 -12.21 9.49 13.23
CA ALA A 258 -13.25 10.29 13.86
C ALA A 258 -14.53 10.29 13.02
N ARG A 259 -15.70 10.26 13.67
CA ARG A 259 -16.99 10.13 12.98
C ARG A 259 -17.28 11.33 12.08
N MET A 260 -16.82 12.52 12.49
CA MET A 260 -17.04 13.79 11.80
C MET A 260 -15.76 14.34 11.19
N LEU A 261 -14.88 13.47 10.67
CA LEU A 261 -13.69 13.92 9.95
C LEU A 261 -14.11 14.63 8.64
N PRO A 262 -13.74 15.91 8.43
CA PRO A 262 -14.01 16.60 7.17
C PRO A 262 -13.40 15.83 5.98
N LEU A 263 -14.07 15.84 4.83
CA LEU A 263 -13.63 15.07 3.65
C LEU A 263 -12.22 15.46 3.18
N GLU A 264 -11.87 16.74 3.25
CA GLU A 264 -10.54 17.24 2.91
C GLU A 264 -9.47 16.69 3.87
N ALA A 265 -9.77 16.69 5.18
CA ALA A 265 -8.90 16.10 6.19
C ALA A 265 -8.77 14.57 6.04
N ALA A 266 -9.85 13.89 5.62
CA ALA A 266 -9.81 12.47 5.28
C ALA A 266 -8.91 12.18 4.08
N GLY A 267 -8.92 13.07 3.07
CA GLY A 267 -7.99 13.01 1.94
C GLY A 267 -6.53 13.12 2.39
N GLY A 268 -6.20 14.09 3.24
CA GLY A 268 -4.87 14.24 3.82
C GLY A 268 -4.43 13.02 4.63
N LEU A 269 -5.33 12.47 5.46
CA LEU A 269 -5.06 11.25 6.22
C LEU A 269 -4.77 10.04 5.32
N VAL A 270 -5.48 9.90 4.20
CA VAL A 270 -5.20 8.84 3.22
C VAL A 270 -3.81 9.00 2.62
N ASP A 271 -3.37 10.22 2.35
CA ASP A 271 -2.04 10.48 1.82
C ASP A 271 -0.94 10.20 2.86
N ASP A 272 -1.15 10.58 4.12
CA ASP A 272 -0.25 10.26 5.23
C ASP A 272 -0.11 8.74 5.41
N VAL A 273 -1.24 8.01 5.35
CA VAL A 273 -1.28 6.54 5.40
C VAL A 273 -0.54 5.92 4.22
N LYS A 274 -0.74 6.42 3.00
CA LYS A 274 -0.01 5.96 1.81
C LYS A 274 1.48 6.24 1.92
N GLN A 275 1.88 7.36 2.50
CA GLN A 275 3.29 7.70 2.69
C GLN A 275 3.95 6.77 3.72
N ALA A 276 3.32 6.54 4.87
CA ALA A 276 3.79 5.60 5.88
C ALA A 276 3.89 4.17 5.31
N ALA A 277 2.90 3.75 4.53
CA ALA A 277 2.89 2.47 3.86
C ALA A 277 4.04 2.31 2.85
N ARG A 278 4.31 3.33 2.02
CA ARG A 278 5.45 3.32 1.08
C ARG A 278 6.81 3.32 1.78
N ALA A 279 6.92 3.98 2.93
CA ALA A 279 8.14 3.94 3.73
C ALA A 279 8.43 2.54 4.29
N ALA A 280 7.38 1.81 4.70
CA ALA A 280 7.50 0.43 5.18
C ALA A 280 7.66 -0.60 4.04
N LEU A 281 7.00 -0.37 2.90
CA LEU A 281 6.97 -1.24 1.73
C LEU A 281 7.10 -0.40 0.45
N PRO A 282 8.33 -0.18 -0.07
CA PRO A 282 8.59 0.73 -1.19
C PRO A 282 7.83 0.43 -2.49
N GLU A 283 7.55 -0.85 -2.76
CA GLU A 283 6.89 -1.32 -3.99
C GLU A 283 5.36 -1.47 -3.85
N LEU A 284 4.78 -0.95 -2.76
CA LEU A 284 3.35 -1.07 -2.47
C LEU A 284 2.52 0.04 -3.12
N GLU A 285 1.52 -0.38 -3.89
CA GLU A 285 0.39 0.44 -4.27
C GLU A 285 -0.80 0.15 -3.35
N LEU A 286 -1.19 1.12 -2.54
CA LEU A 286 -2.20 0.97 -1.49
C LEU A 286 -3.49 1.73 -1.81
N THR A 287 -4.61 1.01 -1.77
CA THR A 287 -5.96 1.60 -1.71
C THR A 287 -6.42 1.67 -0.26
N VAL A 288 -6.95 2.83 0.16
CA VAL A 288 -7.38 3.06 1.54
C VAL A 288 -8.86 3.42 1.56
N LEU A 289 -9.64 2.67 2.32
CA LEU A 289 -11.01 2.99 2.69
C LEU A 289 -11.02 3.64 4.07
N VAL A 290 -11.68 4.78 4.19
CA VAL A 290 -11.83 5.52 5.45
C VAL A 290 -13.26 5.36 5.95
N GLU A 291 -13.41 4.89 7.18
CA GLU A 291 -14.69 4.70 7.84
C GLU A 291 -14.75 5.54 9.13
N GLY A 292 -15.87 6.23 9.36
CA GLY A 292 -16.09 6.93 10.62
C GLY A 292 -16.52 5.94 11.71
N GLN A 293 -15.92 6.02 12.90
CA GLN A 293 -16.32 5.20 14.05
C GLN A 293 -16.84 6.07 15.18
N SER A 294 -18.02 5.72 15.68
CA SER A 294 -18.55 6.24 16.95
C SER A 294 -17.81 5.64 18.11
N GLN A 295 -17.29 6.49 18.98
CA GLN A 295 -16.96 6.10 20.35
C GLN A 295 -18.14 6.43 21.27
N PRO A 296 -18.35 5.65 22.34
CA PRO A 296 -19.40 5.92 23.33
C PRO A 296 -19.26 7.30 24.00
N SER A 297 -18.02 7.80 24.11
CA SER A 297 -17.68 9.09 24.73
C SER A 297 -18.10 10.31 23.92
N ASP A 298 -18.30 10.17 22.62
CA ASP A 298 -18.46 11.32 21.72
C ASP A 298 -19.95 11.63 21.49
N LEU A 299 -20.67 11.94 22.58
CA LEU A 299 -22.10 12.28 22.56
C LEU A 299 -22.39 13.45 21.60
N VAL A 300 -21.52 14.46 21.60
CA VAL A 300 -21.63 15.63 20.72
C VAL A 300 -21.47 15.24 19.24
N GLU A 301 -20.48 14.42 18.87
CA GLU A 301 -20.34 13.94 17.48
C GLU A 301 -21.56 13.14 17.01
N ARG A 302 -22.19 12.36 17.91
CA ARG A 302 -23.42 11.63 17.59
C ARG A 302 -24.58 12.58 17.28
N ILE A 303 -24.71 13.67 18.05
CA ILE A 303 -25.73 14.71 17.84
C ILE A 303 -25.52 15.37 16.46
N HIS A 304 -24.31 15.84 16.17
CA HIS A 304 -24.00 16.45 14.86
C HIS A 304 -24.25 15.48 13.70
N ALA A 305 -23.83 14.22 13.83
CA ALA A 305 -24.07 13.21 12.80
C ALA A 305 -25.57 12.92 12.58
N ALA A 306 -26.37 12.87 13.65
CA ALA A 306 -27.82 12.68 13.56
C ALA A 306 -28.51 13.84 12.85
N ALA A 307 -28.02 15.06 13.06
CA ALA A 307 -28.56 16.24 12.39
C ALA A 307 -28.19 16.34 10.92
N ALA A 308 -26.95 16.00 10.56
CA ALA A 308 -26.51 15.98 9.17
C ALA A 308 -27.39 15.05 8.29
N ARG A 309 -27.96 13.98 8.88
CA ARG A 309 -28.90 13.06 8.19
C ARG A 309 -30.30 13.62 8.01
N ASN A 310 -30.72 14.62 8.78
CA ASN A 310 -32.11 15.08 8.83
C ASN A 310 -32.49 16.07 7.71
N GLY A 311 -31.52 16.55 6.92
CA GLY A 311 -31.71 17.34 5.68
C GLY A 311 -32.34 18.74 5.84
N GLY A 312 -33.04 19.01 6.94
CA GLY A 312 -33.70 20.29 7.23
C GLY A 312 -32.83 21.28 8.01
N VAL A 313 -31.93 20.80 8.85
CA VAL A 313 -30.99 21.63 9.62
C VAL A 313 -29.69 21.75 8.83
N ARG A 314 -29.25 22.99 8.59
CA ARG A 314 -28.05 23.28 7.80
C ARG A 314 -26.79 23.24 8.63
N ASP A 315 -26.88 23.70 9.86
CA ASP A 315 -25.77 23.74 10.79
C ASP A 315 -26.28 23.60 12.24
N LEU A 316 -25.47 22.99 13.09
CA LEU A 316 -25.69 22.87 14.53
C LEU A 316 -24.47 23.43 15.25
N HIS A 317 -24.71 24.30 16.21
CA HIS A 317 -23.66 24.86 17.05
C HIS A 317 -24.17 25.03 18.48
N ASN A 318 -23.26 25.36 19.41
CA ASN A 318 -23.56 25.47 20.84
C ASN A 318 -24.26 24.23 21.40
N VAL A 319 -23.80 23.04 21.00
CA VAL A 319 -24.31 21.76 21.49
C VAL A 319 -23.73 21.50 22.89
N THR A 320 -24.59 21.57 23.91
CA THR A 320 -24.25 21.25 25.29
C THR A 320 -24.95 19.95 25.68
N VAL A 321 -24.22 19.08 26.38
CA VAL A 321 -24.75 17.83 26.94
C VAL A 321 -24.51 17.84 28.43
N GLU A 322 -25.57 18.04 29.20
CA GLU A 322 -25.55 18.02 30.66
C GLU A 322 -26.01 16.65 31.15
N ARG A 323 -25.27 16.06 32.10
CA ARG A 323 -25.65 14.80 32.74
C ARG A 323 -26.19 15.11 34.12
N GLU A 324 -27.45 14.75 34.32
CA GLU A 324 -28.14 14.93 35.59
C GLU A 324 -27.71 13.92 36.65
N SER A 325 -28.02 14.21 37.90
CA SER A 325 -27.67 13.36 39.05
C SER A 325 -28.31 11.96 39.01
N ASP A 326 -29.42 11.81 38.27
CA ASP A 326 -30.10 10.54 38.01
C ASP A 326 -29.53 9.76 36.81
N GLY A 327 -28.51 10.31 36.14
CA GLY A 327 -27.86 9.73 34.98
C GLY A 327 -28.48 10.12 33.63
N SER A 328 -29.61 10.83 33.63
CA SER A 328 -30.26 11.29 32.41
C SER A 328 -29.50 12.43 31.71
N LEU A 329 -29.75 12.61 30.41
CA LEU A 329 -29.08 13.62 29.59
C LEU A 329 -30.04 14.75 29.21
N HIS A 330 -29.60 15.99 29.45
CA HIS A 330 -30.24 17.20 28.93
C HIS A 330 -29.37 17.78 27.82
N LEU A 331 -29.94 17.86 26.62
CA LEU A 331 -29.28 18.40 25.43
C LEU A 331 -29.83 19.80 25.13
N THR A 332 -28.95 20.77 24.93
CA THR A 332 -29.27 22.11 24.41
C THR A 332 -28.45 22.37 23.16
N MET A 333 -29.06 22.96 22.12
CA MET A 333 -28.37 23.24 20.86
C MET A 333 -29.05 24.32 20.00
N HIS A 334 -28.29 24.96 19.12
CA HIS A 334 -28.77 25.95 18.15
C HIS A 334 -28.72 25.37 16.74
N ALA A 335 -29.86 25.33 16.06
CA ALA A 335 -30.02 24.78 14.72
C ALA A 335 -30.28 25.90 13.71
N LYS A 336 -29.35 26.09 12.76
CA LYS A 336 -29.50 27.06 11.66
C LYS A 336 -30.34 26.48 10.52
N LEU A 337 -31.33 27.24 10.08
CA LEU A 337 -32.29 26.90 9.03
C LEU A 337 -32.35 28.02 7.96
N PRO A 338 -32.79 27.73 6.72
CA PRO A 338 -32.97 28.77 5.71
C PRO A 338 -33.87 29.91 6.21
N GLY A 339 -33.44 31.16 6.07
CA GLY A 339 -34.17 32.33 6.60
C GLY A 339 -35.50 32.62 5.88
N ASP A 340 -35.70 32.07 4.69
CA ASP A 340 -36.95 32.12 3.91
C ASP A 340 -37.96 31.02 4.29
N MET A 341 -37.57 30.11 5.20
CA MET A 341 -38.41 29.02 5.68
C MET A 341 -39.53 29.53 6.60
N THR A 342 -40.74 28.96 6.47
CA THR A 342 -41.83 29.28 7.39
C THR A 342 -41.58 28.68 8.78
N LEU A 343 -42.07 29.35 9.82
CA LEU A 343 -41.95 28.85 11.20
C LEU A 343 -42.56 27.45 11.37
N ALA A 344 -43.66 27.15 10.68
CA ALA A 344 -44.27 25.82 10.69
C ALA A 344 -43.34 24.75 10.11
N ALA A 345 -42.65 25.05 9.00
CA ALA A 345 -41.70 24.13 8.40
C ALA A 345 -40.43 23.98 9.26
N ALA A 346 -39.95 25.07 9.87
CA ALA A 346 -38.82 25.05 10.79
C ALA A 346 -39.12 24.23 12.05
N SER A 347 -40.32 24.39 12.63
CA SER A 347 -40.81 23.59 13.74
C SER A 347 -40.89 22.11 13.39
N GLN A 348 -41.40 21.77 12.19
CA GLN A 348 -41.44 20.39 11.73
C GLN A 348 -40.03 19.79 11.54
N ALA A 349 -39.06 20.57 11.06
CA ALA A 349 -37.66 20.14 10.95
C ALA A 349 -37.05 19.88 12.34
N SER A 350 -37.31 20.77 13.30
CA SER A 350 -36.91 20.59 14.70
C SER A 350 -37.48 19.31 15.31
N SER A 351 -38.79 19.07 15.19
CA SER A 351 -39.42 17.86 15.72
C SER A 351 -38.97 16.57 15.02
N ARG A 352 -38.48 16.63 13.78
CA ARG A 352 -37.83 15.48 13.13
C ARG A 352 -36.45 15.23 13.76
N LEU A 353 -35.66 16.28 13.93
CA LEU A 353 -34.35 16.19 14.59
C LEU A 353 -34.46 15.65 16.01
N GLU A 354 -35.37 16.18 16.82
CA GLU A 354 -35.63 15.73 18.20
C GLU A 354 -35.95 14.22 18.25
N ARG A 355 -36.81 13.74 17.34
CA ARG A 355 -37.13 12.30 17.25
C ARG A 355 -35.92 11.45 16.88
N THR A 356 -35.11 11.88 15.92
CA THR A 356 -33.88 11.17 15.56
C THR A 356 -32.90 11.14 16.72
N LEU A 357 -32.74 12.24 17.44
CA LEU A 357 -31.87 12.32 18.61
C LEU A 357 -32.36 11.40 19.74
N ARG A 358 -33.66 11.33 20.02
CA ARG A 358 -34.21 10.38 21.01
C ARG A 358 -33.96 8.92 20.62
N THR A 359 -34.04 8.58 19.33
CA THR A 359 -33.73 7.22 18.86
C THR A 359 -32.25 6.89 19.01
N GLU A 360 -31.37 7.83 18.70
CA GLU A 360 -29.91 7.64 18.79
C GLU A 360 -29.40 7.69 20.24
N LEU A 361 -30.03 8.49 21.10
CA LEU A 361 -29.66 8.73 22.49
C LEU A 361 -30.88 8.47 23.39
N PRO A 362 -31.14 7.20 23.76
CA PRO A 362 -32.30 6.84 24.59
C PRO A 362 -32.29 7.51 25.97
N ASP A 363 -31.11 7.84 26.48
CA ASP A 363 -30.91 8.47 27.79
C ASP A 363 -31.19 9.99 27.76
N ALA A 364 -31.48 10.57 26.59
CA ALA A 364 -31.83 11.98 26.41
C ALA A 364 -33.29 12.24 26.82
N THR A 365 -33.49 12.59 28.09
CA THR A 365 -34.81 12.88 28.65
C THR A 365 -35.32 14.26 28.24
N ARG A 366 -34.41 15.22 28.03
CA ARG A 366 -34.74 16.59 27.60
C ARG A 366 -33.86 17.05 26.44
N ILE A 367 -34.50 17.60 25.41
CA ILE A 367 -33.82 18.10 24.20
C ILE A 367 -34.43 19.46 23.85
N ASP A 368 -33.65 20.52 24.02
CA ASP A 368 -34.03 21.88 23.70
C ASP A 368 -33.28 22.35 22.44
N ILE A 369 -34.01 22.63 21.36
CA ILE A 369 -33.47 23.04 20.07
C ILE A 369 -33.91 24.48 19.77
N HIS A 370 -32.96 25.41 19.80
CA HIS A 370 -33.20 26.80 19.40
C HIS A 370 -33.08 26.94 17.88
N LEU A 371 -34.08 27.53 17.24
CA LEU A 371 -34.12 27.69 15.78
C LEU A 371 -33.63 29.07 15.39
N GLU A 372 -32.62 29.11 14.53
CA GLU A 372 -32.02 30.34 14.06
C GLU A 372 -32.07 30.42 12.53
N PRO A 373 -32.35 31.60 11.95
CA PRO A 373 -32.19 31.80 10.52
C PRO A 373 -30.71 31.81 10.15
N MET A 374 -30.38 31.22 9.01
CA MET A 374 -29.06 31.34 8.40
C MET A 374 -28.77 32.81 8.09
N GLU A 375 -27.61 33.28 8.51
CA GLU A 375 -27.12 34.61 8.13
C GLU A 375 -26.79 34.66 6.63
N PRO A 376 -27.00 35.80 5.97
CA PRO A 376 -26.63 35.98 4.57
C PRO A 376 -25.11 35.82 4.37
N VAL A 377 -24.74 35.03 3.36
CA VAL A 377 -23.35 34.62 3.06
C VAL A 377 -22.40 35.81 2.80
N VAL A 378 -22.94 36.95 2.33
CA VAL A 378 -22.17 38.17 2.11
C VAL A 378 -23.00 39.38 2.52
N VAL A 379 -22.55 40.10 3.54
CA VAL A 379 -23.11 41.39 3.94
C VAL A 379 -22.24 42.49 3.34
N ARG A 380 -22.77 43.24 2.37
CA ARG A 380 -22.06 44.41 1.80
C ARG A 380 -22.11 45.57 2.80
N GLY A 381 -20.95 45.97 3.31
CA GLY A 381 -20.78 47.18 4.12
C GLY A 381 -19.91 48.22 3.41
N GLN A 382 -20.01 49.48 3.83
CA GLN A 382 -19.05 50.54 3.47
C GLN A 382 -18.21 50.89 4.69
N ASP A 383 -16.89 50.95 4.55
CA ASP A 383 -16.02 51.49 5.60
C ASP A 383 -16.31 52.99 5.74
N VAL A 384 -16.73 53.38 6.95
CA VAL A 384 -17.04 54.76 7.34
C VAL A 384 -16.13 55.27 8.45
N THR A 385 -15.06 54.54 8.79
CA THR A 385 -14.12 54.85 9.87
C THR A 385 -13.58 56.27 9.76
N GLN A 386 -13.08 56.65 8.58
CA GLN A 386 -12.58 58.01 8.34
C GLN A 386 -13.70 59.06 8.37
N ARG A 387 -14.88 58.73 7.81
CA ARG A 387 -16.05 59.65 7.81
C ARG A 387 -16.59 59.89 9.22
N ARG A 388 -16.37 58.95 10.14
CA ARG A 388 -16.80 58.98 11.53
C ARG A 388 -15.61 58.93 12.49
N ALA A 389 -14.53 59.65 12.18
CA ALA A 389 -13.30 59.64 12.98
C ALA A 389 -13.54 59.97 14.47
N GLN A 390 -14.43 60.92 14.77
CA GLN A 390 -14.78 61.27 16.17
C GLN A 390 -15.41 60.11 16.93
N LEU A 391 -16.21 59.27 16.25
CA LEU A 391 -16.82 58.10 16.86
C LEU A 391 -15.77 57.01 17.12
N ALA A 392 -14.85 56.83 16.17
CA ALA A 392 -13.73 55.91 16.33
C ALA A 392 -12.79 56.30 17.48
N GLU A 393 -12.46 57.60 17.62
CA GLU A 393 -11.65 58.09 18.75
C GLU A 393 -12.31 57.82 20.10
N ARG A 394 -13.60 58.19 20.25
CA ARG A 394 -14.35 57.92 21.50
C ARG A 394 -14.39 56.43 21.83
N MET A 395 -14.43 55.58 20.81
CA MET A 395 -14.37 54.13 21.01
C MET A 395 -13.01 53.66 21.52
N ARG A 396 -11.91 54.20 20.98
CA ARG A 396 -10.56 53.92 21.50
C ARG A 396 -10.42 54.34 22.95
N GLU A 397 -10.91 55.53 23.32
CA GLU A 397 -10.89 56.00 24.71
C GLU A 397 -11.62 55.03 25.66
N VAL A 398 -12.79 54.52 25.24
CA VAL A 398 -13.55 53.54 26.04
C VAL A 398 -12.78 52.24 26.21
N VAL A 399 -12.11 51.77 25.15
CA VAL A 399 -11.35 50.52 25.15
C VAL A 399 -10.10 50.63 26.01
N GLU A 400 -9.36 51.73 25.88
CA GLU A 400 -8.14 52.01 26.66
C GLU A 400 -8.45 52.31 28.14
N SER A 401 -9.68 52.69 28.47
CA SER A 401 -10.12 52.82 29.86
C SER A 401 -10.32 51.48 30.58
N HIS A 402 -10.19 50.34 29.89
CA HIS A 402 -10.35 49.02 30.49
C HIS A 402 -9.04 48.56 31.16
N PRO A 403 -9.05 48.17 32.44
CA PRO A 403 -7.82 47.88 33.19
C PRO A 403 -7.03 46.68 32.66
N ALA A 404 -7.70 45.74 31.98
CA ALA A 404 -7.06 44.57 31.38
C ALA A 404 -6.46 44.84 29.98
N VAL A 405 -6.76 45.99 29.37
CA VAL A 405 -6.30 46.34 28.02
C VAL A 405 -5.01 47.14 28.10
N LYS A 406 -3.97 46.70 27.39
CA LYS A 406 -2.71 47.44 27.27
C LYS A 406 -2.82 48.62 26.30
N ARG A 407 -3.46 48.39 25.15
CA ARG A 407 -3.74 49.40 24.13
C ARG A 407 -4.84 48.95 23.18
N CYS A 408 -5.49 49.92 22.53
CA CYS A 408 -6.35 49.65 21.39
C CYS A 408 -5.48 49.53 20.12
N VAL A 409 -5.53 48.39 19.44
CA VAL A 409 -4.74 48.11 18.22
C VAL A 409 -5.42 48.68 16.99
N ASP A 410 -6.74 48.48 16.89
CA ASP A 410 -7.51 48.89 15.72
C ASP A 410 -8.98 49.16 16.06
N VAL A 411 -9.59 50.10 15.33
CA VAL A 411 -11.02 50.39 15.37
C VAL A 411 -11.50 50.63 13.94
N GLU A 412 -12.39 49.76 13.47
CA GLU A 412 -13.05 49.86 12.18
C GLU A 412 -14.55 50.06 12.37
N LEU A 413 -15.13 51.01 11.62
CA LEU A 413 -16.55 51.27 11.57
C LEU A 413 -17.08 50.99 10.17
N SER A 414 -18.06 50.10 10.07
CA SER A 414 -18.74 49.78 8.82
C SER A 414 -20.21 50.17 8.88
N ASP A 415 -20.70 50.83 7.83
CA ASP A 415 -22.13 51.09 7.65
C ASP A 415 -22.76 49.96 6.83
N ARG A 416 -23.76 49.31 7.42
CA ARG A 416 -24.59 48.29 6.78
C ARG A 416 -26.05 48.73 6.90
N HIS A 417 -26.66 49.14 5.77
CA HIS A 417 -28.06 49.60 5.72
C HIS A 417 -28.40 50.72 6.72
N ASN A 418 -27.52 51.73 6.83
CA ASN A 418 -27.67 52.88 7.74
C ASN A 418 -27.59 52.49 9.22
N ARG A 419 -26.92 51.37 9.52
CA ARG A 419 -26.58 50.92 10.87
C ARG A 419 -25.06 50.78 10.98
N ILE A 420 -24.49 51.35 12.04
CA ILE A 420 -23.05 51.34 12.26
C ILE A 420 -22.67 50.08 13.02
N HIS A 421 -21.80 49.27 12.44
CA HIS A 421 -21.17 48.12 13.06
C HIS A 421 -19.72 48.49 13.36
N ALA A 422 -19.26 48.21 14.58
CA ALA A 422 -17.91 48.51 15.00
C ALA A 422 -17.14 47.23 15.27
N HIS A 423 -15.91 47.17 14.77
CA HIS A 423 -14.96 46.11 15.07
C HIS A 423 -13.76 46.73 15.80
N VAL A 424 -13.42 46.19 16.95
CA VAL A 424 -12.35 46.71 17.80
C VAL A 424 -11.36 45.60 18.11
N VAL A 425 -10.07 45.89 17.98
CA VAL A 425 -8.99 45.00 18.39
C VAL A 425 -8.27 45.59 19.60
N ALA A 426 -8.21 44.82 20.69
CA ALA A 426 -7.56 45.20 21.94
C ALA A 426 -6.38 44.27 22.25
N GLU A 427 -5.25 44.84 22.67
CA GLU A 427 -4.10 44.07 23.12
C GLU A 427 -4.19 43.80 24.63
N LEU A 428 -4.10 42.53 25.04
CA LEU A 428 -4.09 42.07 26.42
C LEU A 428 -2.68 41.61 26.84
N ALA A 429 -2.53 41.15 28.09
CA ALA A 429 -1.29 40.50 28.52
C ALA A 429 -1.25 39.04 28.03
N GLY A 430 -0.08 38.57 27.58
CA GLY A 430 0.08 37.25 26.96
C GLY A 430 0.03 36.07 27.93
N ASP A 431 -0.05 36.34 29.24
CA ASP A 431 -0.23 35.38 30.32
C ASP A 431 -1.70 35.19 30.73
N VAL A 432 -2.62 35.93 30.11
CA VAL A 432 -4.07 35.82 30.32
C VAL A 432 -4.60 34.55 29.66
N SER A 433 -5.51 33.83 30.33
CA SER A 433 -6.13 32.63 29.75
C SER A 433 -7.08 32.99 28.61
N LEU A 434 -7.36 32.04 27.72
CA LEU A 434 -8.34 32.26 26.63
C LEU A 434 -9.75 32.60 27.17
N GLU A 435 -10.14 31.99 28.29
CA GLU A 435 -11.42 32.27 28.97
C GLU A 435 -11.47 33.71 29.49
N GLN A 436 -10.40 34.16 30.14
CA GLN A 436 -10.27 35.53 30.62
C GLN A 436 -10.23 36.54 29.47
N ALA A 437 -9.55 36.23 28.38
CA ALA A 437 -9.53 37.07 27.18
C ALA A 437 -10.94 37.26 26.61
N HIS A 438 -11.72 36.18 26.53
CA HIS A 438 -13.10 36.23 26.04
C HIS A 438 -14.05 37.01 26.97
N GLN A 439 -13.83 36.90 28.29
CA GLN A 439 -14.56 37.71 29.26
C GLN A 439 -14.28 39.21 29.08
N VAL A 440 -13.02 39.59 28.83
CA VAL A 440 -12.66 40.98 28.54
C VAL A 440 -13.27 41.46 27.21
N GLU A 441 -13.28 40.64 26.16
CA GLU A 441 -13.96 40.96 24.89
C GLU A 441 -15.45 41.29 25.15
N THR A 442 -16.16 40.44 25.89
CA THR A 442 -17.57 40.62 26.22
C THR A 442 -17.81 41.92 27.03
N GLU A 443 -16.96 42.18 28.03
CA GLU A 443 -17.02 43.40 28.84
C GLU A 443 -16.78 44.67 28.00
N LEU A 444 -15.86 44.61 27.03
CA LEU A 444 -15.59 45.69 26.10
C LEU A 444 -16.80 45.96 25.19
N GLU A 445 -17.41 44.92 24.62
CA GLU A 445 -18.62 45.07 23.78
C GLU A 445 -19.75 45.76 24.54
N GLU A 446 -20.01 45.34 25.79
CA GLU A 446 -21.02 45.97 26.63
C GLU A 446 -20.70 47.43 26.96
N ARG A 447 -19.44 47.71 27.35
CA ARG A 447 -18.99 49.07 27.68
C ARG A 447 -19.14 50.01 26.50
N ILE A 448 -18.69 49.59 25.32
CA ILE A 448 -18.79 50.38 24.09
C ILE A 448 -20.26 50.62 23.75
N ARG A 449 -21.11 49.58 23.81
CA ARG A 449 -22.55 49.72 23.51
C ARG A 449 -23.26 50.68 24.47
N ARG A 450 -22.87 50.71 25.74
CA ARG A 450 -23.40 51.66 26.74
C ARG A 450 -22.90 53.08 26.50
N ALA A 451 -21.63 53.25 26.14
CA ALA A 451 -21.01 54.57 25.93
C ALA A 451 -21.40 55.22 24.58
N LEU A 452 -21.63 54.39 23.55
CA LEU A 452 -21.86 54.80 22.16
C LEU A 452 -23.15 54.16 21.61
N PRO A 453 -24.34 54.64 22.04
CA PRO A 453 -25.63 54.07 21.61
C PRO A 453 -25.94 54.25 20.12
N GLU A 454 -25.15 55.07 19.42
CA GLU A 454 -25.20 55.27 17.96
C GLU A 454 -24.59 54.11 17.15
N VAL A 455 -23.91 53.18 17.83
CA VAL A 455 -23.36 51.95 17.24
C VAL A 455 -24.37 50.82 17.45
N HIS A 456 -24.77 50.18 16.36
CA HIS A 456 -25.78 49.13 16.38
C HIS A 456 -25.25 47.81 16.95
N GLU A 457 -24.04 47.45 16.56
CA GLU A 457 -23.39 46.20 16.95
C GLU A 457 -21.89 46.45 17.12
N VAL A 458 -21.30 45.81 18.12
CA VAL A 458 -19.88 45.92 18.44
C VAL A 458 -19.34 44.50 18.52
N THR A 459 -18.23 44.25 17.84
CA THR A 459 -17.45 43.02 17.96
C THR A 459 -16.08 43.37 18.48
N ALA A 460 -15.73 42.86 19.66
CA ALA A 460 -14.40 43.04 20.24
C ALA A 460 -13.55 41.78 20.03
N ARG A 461 -12.28 41.98 19.70
CA ARG A 461 -11.29 40.91 19.57
C ARG A 461 -10.06 41.22 20.40
N ALA A 462 -9.62 40.27 21.20
CA ALA A 462 -8.38 40.33 21.96
C ALA A 462 -7.21 39.74 21.15
N THR A 463 -6.03 40.33 21.34
CA THR A 463 -4.74 39.81 20.88
C THR A 463 -3.70 39.95 22.00
N ALA A 464 -2.61 39.19 21.94
CA ALA A 464 -1.52 39.23 22.92
C ALA A 464 -0.31 40.03 22.43
#